data_AF-A0A934ETJ7-F1
#
_entry.id   AF-A0A934ETJ7-F1
#
_cell.length_a   1.000
_cell.length_b   1.000
_cell.length_c   1.000
_cell.angle_alpha   90.00
_cell.angle_beta   90.00
_cell.angle_gamma   90.00
#
_symmetry.space_group_name_H-M   'P 1'
#
loop_
_entity.id
_entity.type
_entity.pdbx_description
1 polymer ?
#
loop_
_entity_poly.entity_id
_entity_poly.type
_entity_poly.pdbx_seq_one_letter_code
_entity_poly.pdbx_strand_id
1 'polypeptide(L)'
;MTRKTAFLSLIFLFLFTTVILSLSKYASAFNLPDTGQTKCYRGVDPYDEIPCAGTGQDGEYNINPLSYTDNGNGTVTDNNTGLMWQKHEMKILKEY
;
A
#
# COMPACT_ATOMS: atom_id res chain seq x y z
N MET A 1 -27.38 12.75 45.19
CA MET A 1 -26.79 13.00 43.86
C MET A 1 -27.16 14.41 43.44
N THR A 2 -26.20 15.33 43.39
CA THR A 2 -26.49 16.77 43.22
C THR A 2 -26.34 17.16 41.75
N ARG A 3 -27.12 18.13 41.27
CA ARG A 3 -27.14 18.59 39.87
C ARG A 3 -25.75 18.92 39.29
N LYS A 4 -24.77 19.24 40.17
CA LYS A 4 -23.35 19.46 39.84
C LYS A 4 -22.60 18.17 39.50
N THR A 5 -22.85 17.05 40.20
CA THR A 5 -22.21 15.76 39.90
C THR A 5 -22.69 15.18 38.58
N ALA A 6 -23.97 15.35 38.25
CA ALA A 6 -24.52 14.91 36.95
C ALA A 6 -23.93 15.70 35.77
N PHE A 7 -23.72 17.01 35.93
CA PHE A 7 -23.14 17.87 34.89
C PHE A 7 -21.66 17.53 34.60
N LEU A 8 -20.88 17.26 35.63
CA LEU A 8 -19.47 16.84 35.48
C LEU A 8 -19.34 15.47 34.80
N SER A 9 -20.22 14.52 35.13
CA SER A 9 -20.25 13.21 34.46
C SER A 9 -20.59 13.29 32.97
N LEU A 10 -21.49 14.20 32.57
CA LEU A 10 -21.86 14.42 31.17
C LEU A 10 -20.71 15.02 30.35
N ILE A 11 -19.96 15.97 30.92
CA ILE A 11 -18.77 16.54 30.27
C ILE A 11 -17.69 15.47 30.10
N PHE A 12 -17.46 14.65 31.13
CA PHE A 12 -16.47 13.58 31.06
C PHE A 12 -16.83 12.54 29.99
N LEU A 13 -18.10 12.14 29.90
CA LEU A 13 -18.58 11.22 28.87
C LEU A 13 -18.40 11.81 27.46
N PHE A 14 -18.68 13.10 27.28
CA PHE A 14 -18.50 13.80 26.01
C PHE A 14 -17.01 13.93 25.59
N LEU A 15 -16.13 14.23 26.55
CA LEU A 15 -14.69 14.27 26.30
C LEU A 15 -14.14 12.87 25.98
N PHE A 16 -14.63 11.84 26.66
CA PHE A 16 -14.20 10.47 26.42
C PHE A 16 -14.64 9.96 25.04
N THR A 17 -15.86 10.25 24.59
CA THR A 17 -16.35 9.83 23.27
C THR A 17 -15.65 10.56 22.12
N THR A 18 -15.35 11.85 22.27
CA THR A 18 -14.64 12.64 21.25
C THR A 18 -13.18 12.20 21.09
N VAL A 19 -12.52 11.79 22.17
CA VAL A 19 -11.18 11.16 22.12
C VAL A 19 -11.24 9.81 21.40
N ILE A 20 -12.22 8.95 21.69
CA ILE A 20 -12.35 7.64 21.02
C ILE A 20 -12.61 7.80 19.51
N LEU A 21 -13.47 8.73 19.10
CA LEU A 21 -13.79 8.97 17.68
C LEU A 21 -12.61 9.53 16.87
N SER A 22 -11.63 10.18 17.51
CA SER A 22 -10.43 10.71 16.84
C SER A 22 -9.32 9.67 16.66
N LEU A 23 -9.39 8.54 17.38
CA LEU A 23 -8.44 7.43 17.28
C LEU A 23 -8.74 6.49 16.08
N SER A 24 -9.93 6.58 15.47
CA SER A 24 -10.42 5.65 14.42
C SER A 24 -9.91 5.92 12.99
N LYS A 25 -8.88 6.75 12.78
CA LYS A 25 -8.51 7.25 11.44
C LYS A 25 -7.37 6.52 10.72
N TYR A 26 -6.97 5.33 11.13
CA TYR A 26 -5.75 4.70 10.61
C TYR A 26 -5.96 3.43 9.78
N ALA A 27 -7.14 3.23 9.19
CA ALA A 27 -7.33 2.23 8.15
C ALA A 27 -7.21 2.91 6.77
N SER A 28 -5.98 3.14 6.30
CA SER A 28 -5.74 3.55 4.90
C SER A 28 -5.66 2.30 4.05
N ALA A 29 -6.54 2.17 3.06
CA ALA A 29 -6.33 1.20 2.00
C ALA A 29 -5.06 1.60 1.23
N PHE A 30 -4.18 0.64 0.95
CA PHE A 30 -2.98 0.87 0.16
C PHE A 30 -3.26 0.61 -1.33
N ASN A 31 -2.52 1.28 -2.22
CA ASN A 31 -2.65 1.04 -3.65
C ASN A 31 -1.94 -0.27 -4.02
N LEU A 32 -2.61 -1.13 -4.80
CA LEU A 32 -1.98 -2.32 -5.34
C LEU A 32 -1.01 -1.91 -6.45
N PRO A 33 0.31 -2.16 -6.31
CA PRO A 33 1.27 -1.80 -7.35
C PRO A 33 1.07 -2.68 -8.59
N ASP A 34 1.22 -2.08 -9.77
CA ASP A 34 1.25 -2.81 -11.05
C ASP A 34 2.49 -3.72 -11.09
N THR A 35 2.43 -4.86 -11.78
CA THR A 35 3.57 -5.79 -11.79
C THR A 35 4.76 -5.31 -12.64
N GLY A 36 4.55 -4.24 -13.42
CA GLY A 36 5.48 -3.78 -14.45
C GLY A 36 5.36 -4.53 -15.79
N GLN A 37 4.45 -5.51 -15.89
CA GLN A 37 4.09 -6.12 -17.16
C GLN A 37 3.38 -5.07 -18.04
N THR A 38 3.89 -4.84 -19.25
CA THR A 38 3.34 -3.88 -20.23
C THR A 38 2.83 -4.55 -21.51
N LYS A 39 2.99 -5.87 -21.58
CA LYS A 39 2.63 -6.71 -22.73
C LYS A 39 1.58 -7.72 -22.31
N CYS A 40 0.68 -8.04 -23.22
CA CYS A 40 -0.36 -9.04 -23.02
C CYS A 40 -0.08 -10.25 -23.91
N TYR A 41 -0.47 -11.44 -23.44
CA TYR A 41 -0.17 -12.69 -24.13
C TYR A 41 -1.42 -13.55 -24.27
N ARG A 42 -1.43 -14.41 -25.29
CA ARG A 42 -2.48 -15.41 -25.45
C ARG A 42 -2.37 -16.44 -24.32
N GLY A 43 -3.50 -16.90 -23.78
CA GLY A 43 -3.54 -17.92 -22.72
C GLY A 43 -3.43 -19.38 -23.22
N VAL A 44 -3.26 -19.59 -24.51
CA VAL A 44 -3.17 -20.90 -25.16
C VAL A 44 -2.02 -20.91 -26.14
N ASP A 45 -1.45 -22.10 -26.37
CA ASP A 45 -0.40 -22.30 -27.36
C ASP A 45 -0.88 -21.91 -28.78
N PRO A 46 -0.10 -21.14 -29.54
CA PRO A 46 1.15 -20.48 -29.16
C PRO A 46 0.90 -19.22 -28.29
N TYR A 47 1.66 -19.08 -27.20
CA TYR A 47 1.60 -17.98 -26.21
C TYR A 47 2.16 -16.65 -26.75
N ASP A 48 1.71 -16.23 -27.93
CA ASP A 48 2.18 -15.02 -28.59
C ASP A 48 1.76 -13.74 -27.86
N GLU A 49 2.54 -12.68 -28.06
CA GLU A 49 2.17 -11.31 -27.68
C GLU A 49 0.96 -10.82 -28.49
N ILE A 50 -0.01 -10.21 -27.81
CA ILE A 50 -1.27 -9.71 -28.39
C ILE A 50 -1.52 -8.25 -27.96
N PRO A 51 -2.35 -7.48 -28.69
CA PRO A 51 -2.82 -6.19 -28.22
C PRO A 51 -3.53 -6.30 -26.86
N CYS A 52 -3.22 -5.40 -25.94
CA CYS A 52 -3.78 -5.44 -24.59
C CYS A 52 -5.22 -4.97 -24.46
N ALA A 53 -5.71 -4.13 -25.37
CA ALA A 53 -7.03 -3.52 -25.25
C ALA A 53 -8.15 -4.57 -25.20
N GLY A 54 -8.96 -4.53 -24.13
CA GLY A 54 -10.08 -5.42 -23.88
C GLY A 54 -9.69 -6.82 -23.38
N THR A 55 -8.44 -7.05 -22.98
CA THR A 55 -7.99 -8.37 -22.49
C THR A 55 -8.20 -8.54 -20.98
N GLY A 56 -8.25 -7.44 -20.22
CA GLY A 56 -8.28 -7.45 -18.75
C GLY A 56 -6.99 -7.94 -18.10
N GLN A 57 -5.91 -8.11 -18.86
CA GLN A 57 -4.60 -8.50 -18.32
C GLN A 57 -3.89 -7.32 -17.67
N ASP A 58 -2.92 -7.59 -16.80
CA ASP A 58 -2.17 -6.55 -16.09
C ASP A 58 -1.52 -5.54 -17.07
N GLY A 59 -0.99 -6.03 -18.20
CA GLY A 59 -0.41 -5.20 -19.25
C GLY A 59 -1.36 -4.20 -19.93
N GLU A 60 -2.68 -4.34 -19.74
CA GLU A 60 -3.65 -3.34 -20.21
C GLU A 60 -3.71 -2.11 -19.29
N TYR A 61 -3.33 -2.26 -18.02
CA TYR A 61 -3.51 -1.25 -17.00
C TYR A 61 -2.18 -0.57 -16.63
N ASN A 62 -2.26 0.73 -16.36
CA ASN A 62 -1.16 1.53 -15.80
C ASN A 62 -1.77 2.45 -14.75
N ILE A 63 -2.19 1.84 -13.63
CA ILE A 63 -2.96 2.52 -12.58
C ILE A 63 -2.00 2.95 -11.47
N ASN A 64 -1.14 2.03 -11.02
CA ASN A 64 -0.17 2.25 -9.94
C ASN A 64 1.21 1.77 -10.40
N PRO A 65 1.88 2.50 -11.32
CA PRO A 65 3.20 2.11 -11.79
C PRO A 65 4.18 1.95 -10.64
N LEU A 66 5.13 1.03 -10.80
CA LEU A 66 6.18 0.73 -9.82
C LEU A 66 6.86 2.03 -9.34
N SER A 67 6.80 2.30 -8.03
CA SER A 67 7.35 3.52 -7.43
C SER A 67 8.10 3.18 -6.14
N TYR A 68 9.42 3.29 -6.20
CA TYR A 68 10.32 2.89 -5.11
C TYR A 68 11.26 4.02 -4.70
N THR A 69 11.48 4.15 -3.40
CA THR A 69 12.43 5.10 -2.81
C THR A 69 13.52 4.33 -2.07
N ASP A 70 14.78 4.52 -2.48
CA ASP A 70 15.94 4.03 -1.74
C ASP A 70 16.20 4.92 -0.51
N ASN A 71 16.22 4.33 0.68
CA ASN A 71 16.41 5.06 1.93
C ASN A 71 17.90 5.24 2.29
N GLY A 72 18.84 4.66 1.55
CA GLY A 72 20.29 4.78 1.79
C GLY A 72 20.81 4.05 3.03
N ASN A 73 19.94 3.34 3.76
CA ASN A 73 20.27 2.61 4.99
C ASN A 73 20.10 1.09 4.85
N GLY A 74 20.08 0.58 3.61
CA GLY A 74 19.85 -0.84 3.32
C GLY A 74 18.37 -1.23 3.22
N THR A 75 17.44 -0.27 3.13
CA THR A 75 16.02 -0.54 2.85
C THR A 75 15.50 0.24 1.64
N VAL A 76 14.37 -0.22 1.09
CA VAL A 76 13.61 0.43 0.02
C VAL A 76 12.17 0.59 0.46
N THR A 77 11.60 1.77 0.27
CA THR A 77 10.18 2.05 0.49
C THR A 77 9.42 1.89 -0.82
N ASP A 78 8.33 1.12 -0.81
CA ASP A 78 7.34 1.09 -1.88
C ASP A 78 6.34 2.22 -1.64
N ASN A 79 6.32 3.21 -2.54
CA ASN A 79 5.48 4.40 -2.39
C ASN A 79 3.99 4.14 -2.66
N ASN A 80 3.65 3.04 -3.35
CA ASN A 80 2.25 2.66 -3.60
C ASN A 80 1.64 1.98 -2.36
N THR A 81 2.43 1.16 -1.67
CA THR A 81 1.96 0.40 -0.52
C THR A 81 2.28 1.04 0.84
N GLY A 82 3.31 1.89 0.89
CA GLY A 82 3.89 2.40 2.14
C GLY A 82 4.72 1.38 2.90
N LEU A 83 4.91 0.16 2.35
CA LEU A 83 5.71 -0.88 2.97
C LEU A 83 7.21 -0.64 2.73
N MET A 84 8.03 -1.07 3.69
CA MET A 84 9.48 -0.97 3.62
C MET A 84 10.11 -2.36 3.57
N TRP A 85 11.00 -2.58 2.63
CA TRP A 85 11.65 -3.86 2.38
C TRP A 85 13.15 -3.76 2.58
N GLN A 86 13.76 -4.81 3.15
CA GLN A 86 15.21 -4.89 3.26
C GLN A 86 15.83 -5.11 1.87
N LYS A 87 16.90 -4.37 1.55
CA LYS A 87 17.73 -4.66 0.39
C LYS A 87 18.55 -5.92 0.66
N HIS A 88 18.44 -6.88 -0.24
CA HIS A 88 19.38 -7.98 -0.28
C HIS A 88 20.45 -7.69 -1.33
N GLU A 89 21.68 -7.41 -0.86
CA GLU A 89 22.83 -7.33 -1.75
C GLU A 89 23.37 -8.73 -2.01
N MET A 90 23.06 -9.30 -3.17
CA MET A 90 23.79 -10.48 -3.63
C MET A 90 25.17 -10.01 -4.10
N LYS A 91 26.19 -10.13 -3.25
CA LYS A 91 27.59 -9.99 -3.69
C LYS A 91 27.90 -11.13 -4.63
N ILE A 92 27.84 -10.90 -5.93
CA ILE A 92 28.46 -11.79 -6.91
C ILE A 92 29.95 -11.79 -6.56
N LEU A 93 30.41 -12.88 -5.95
CA LEU A 93 31.84 -13.12 -5.82
C LEU A 93 32.38 -13.17 -7.25
N LYS A 94 33.00 -12.08 -7.70
CA LYS A 94 33.89 -12.15 -8.85
C LYS A 94 35.11 -12.93 -8.35
N GLU A 95 35.07 -14.24 -8.54
CA GLU A 95 36.23 -15.10 -8.35
C GLU A 95 37.32 -14.65 -9.34
N TYR A 96 38.55 -14.62 -8.82
CA TYR A 96 39.80 -14.34 -9.52
C TYR A 96 40.14 -15.46 -10.52
#